data_AF-A0A9Q9T5E6-F1
#
_entry.id   AF-A0A9Q9T5E6-F1
#
_cell.length_a   1.000
_cell.length_b   1.000
_cell.length_c   1.000
_cell.angle_alpha   90.00
_cell.angle_beta   90.00
_cell.angle_gamma   90.00
#
_symmetry.space_group_name_H-M   'P 1'
#
loop_
_entity.id
_entity.type
_entity.pdbx_description
1 polymer ?
#
loop_
_entity_poly.entity_id
_entity_poly.type
_entity_poly.pdbx_seq_one_letter_code
_entity_poly.pdbx_strand_id
1 'polypeptide(L)' 'MPNITIKGLSLNTKNRLTDLAKKSGVSEQKYLKMLLDKHVLAEEIEGVQSTYEELCKMALSLIEKNTEVLNEFIKIMKDE' A
#
# COMPACT_ATOMS: atom_id res chain seq x y z
N MET A 1 7.46 18.90 -22.29
CA MET A 1 6.71 18.43 -21.10
C MET A 1 5.56 17.57 -21.59
N PRO A 2 5.29 16.41 -20.96
CA PRO A 2 4.11 15.62 -21.30
C PRO A 2 2.85 16.43 -20.98
N ASN A 3 1.92 16.49 -21.94
CA ASN A 3 0.67 17.22 -21.81
C ASN A 3 -0.47 16.22 -22.04
N ILE A 4 -1.29 16.00 -21.02
CA ILE A 4 -2.43 15.07 -21.06
C ILE A 4 -3.71 15.90 -21.16
N THR A 5 -4.48 15.68 -22.23
CA THR A 5 -5.81 16.28 -22.38
C THR A 5 -6.86 15.20 -22.16
N ILE A 6 -7.66 15.33 -21.10
CA ILE A 6 -8.72 14.37 -20.79
C ILE A 6 -10.03 14.84 -21.42
N LYS A 7 -10.59 14.02 -22.32
CA LYS A 7 -11.88 14.28 -22.99
C LYS A 7 -12.97 13.41 -22.38
N GLY A 8 -14.23 13.87 -22.46
CA GLY A 8 -15.40 13.09 -22.02
C GLY A 8 -15.62 13.05 -20.51
N LEU A 9 -14.97 13.93 -19.72
CA LEU A 9 -15.25 14.04 -18.30
C LEU A 9 -16.69 14.53 -18.07
N SER A 10 -17.44 13.84 -17.22
CA SER A 10 -18.75 14.33 -16.80
C SER A 10 -18.60 15.68 -16.10
N LEU A 11 -19.59 16.57 -16.29
CA LEU A 11 -19.58 17.90 -15.66
C LEU A 11 -19.50 17.80 -14.14
N ASN A 12 -20.18 16.81 -13.55
CA ASN A 12 -20.15 16.54 -12.12
C ASN A 12 -18.74 16.17 -11.65
N THR A 13 -18.07 15.25 -12.36
CA THR A 13 -16.70 14.84 -12.04
C THR A 13 -15.72 16.01 -12.14
N LYS A 14 -15.86 16.85 -13.17
CA LYS A 14 -15.05 18.06 -13.31
C LYS A 14 -15.26 19.01 -12.13
N ASN A 15 -16.50 19.31 -11.78
CA ASN A 15 -16.82 20.22 -10.66
C ASN A 15 -16.30 19.68 -9.32
N ARG A 16 -16.43 18.37 -9.08
CA ARG A 16 -15.86 17.74 -7.88
C ARG A 16 -14.33 17.86 -7.84
N LEU A 17 -13.63 17.66 -8.96
CA LEU A 17 -12.18 17.85 -9.03
C LEU A 17 -11.78 19.30 -8.76
N THR A 18 -12.54 20.26 -9.29
CA THR A 18 -12.37 21.70 -8.99
C THR A 18 -12.52 21.99 -7.51
N ASP A 19 -13.56 21.46 -6.88
CA ASP A 19 -13.84 21.69 -5.46
C ASP A 19 -12.75 21.06 -4.57
N LEU A 20 -12.29 19.86 -4.94
CA LEU A 20 -11.19 19.20 -4.23
C LEU A 20 -9.87 19.96 -4.39
N ALA A 21 -9.57 20.47 -5.59
CA ALA A 21 -8.39 21.30 -5.84
C ALA A 21 -8.43 22.59 -4.99
N LYS A 22 -9.59 23.25 -4.93
CA LYS A 22 -9.82 24.42 -4.07
C LYS A 22 -9.63 24.10 -2.59
N LYS A 23 -10.20 22.99 -2.10
CA LYS A 23 -10.01 22.54 -0.71
C LYS A 23 -8.55 22.27 -0.37
N SER A 24 -7.79 21.75 -1.31
CA SER A 24 -6.35 21.51 -1.16
C SER A 24 -5.48 22.74 -1.42
N GLY A 25 -6.06 23.90 -1.75
CA GLY A 25 -5.33 25.16 -1.98
C GLY A 25 -4.41 25.14 -3.21
N VAL A 26 -4.69 24.26 -4.18
CA VAL A 26 -3.87 24.07 -5.38
C VAL A 26 -4.67 24.31 -6.66
N SER A 27 -3.99 24.58 -7.78
CA SER A 27 -4.65 24.65 -9.08
C SER A 27 -5.18 23.28 -9.50
N GLU A 28 -6.23 23.25 -10.31
CA GLU A 28 -6.82 22.01 -10.82
C GLU A 28 -5.78 21.12 -11.52
N GLN A 29 -4.91 21.70 -12.34
CA GLN A 29 -3.85 20.94 -13.01
C GLN A 29 -2.83 20.37 -12.03
N LYS A 30 -2.47 21.13 -10.99
CA LYS A 30 -1.55 20.63 -9.96
C LYS A 30 -2.21 19.52 -9.14
N TYR A 31 -3.51 19.66 -8.84
CA TYR A 31 -4.30 18.63 -8.17
C TYR A 31 -4.38 17.34 -8.99
N LEU A 32 -4.69 17.45 -10.29
CA LEU A 32 -4.71 16.33 -11.23
C LEU A 32 -3.35 15.64 -11.33
N LYS A 33 -2.26 16.42 -11.40
CA LYS A 33 -0.90 15.88 -11.40
C LYS A 33 -0.64 15.09 -10.11
N MET A 34 -0.90 15.68 -8.94
CA MET A 34 -0.73 15.01 -7.66
C MET A 34 -1.59 13.73 -7.54
N LEU A 35 -2.80 13.75 -8.08
CA LEU A 35 -3.70 12.60 -8.10
C LEU A 35 -3.12 11.47 -8.96
N LEU A 36 -2.62 11.78 -10.16
CA LEU A 36 -2.01 10.82 -11.06
C LEU A 36 -0.71 10.25 -10.47
N ASP A 37 0.16 11.12 -9.97
CA ASP A 37 1.41 10.71 -9.32
C ASP A 37 1.11 9.81 -8.11
N LYS A 38 0.13 10.18 -7.28
CA LYS A 38 -0.32 9.36 -6.15
C LYS A 38 -0.90 8.02 -6.61
N HIS A 39 -1.68 8.00 -7.70
CA HIS A 39 -2.31 6.76 -8.18
C HIS A 39 -1.27 5.77 -8.69
N VAL A 40 -0.26 6.25 -9.43
CA VAL A 40 0.87 5.42 -9.89
C VAL A 40 1.68 4.89 -8.70
N LEU A 41 1.97 5.75 -7.73
CA LEU A 41 2.71 5.33 -6.52
C LEU A 41 1.89 4.41 -5.61
N ALA A 42 0.56 4.52 -5.58
CA ALA A 42 -0.29 3.69 -4.74
C ALA A 42 -0.18 2.21 -5.11
N GLU A 43 -0.10 1.89 -6.41
CA GLU A 43 0.08 0.51 -6.88
C GLU A 43 1.45 -0.05 -6.47
N GLU A 44 2.50 0.77 -6.56
CA GLU A 44 3.84 0.39 -6.09
C GLU A 44 3.86 0.20 -4.55
N ILE A 45 3.23 1.10 -3.80
CA ILE A 45 3.18 1.03 -2.33
C ILE A 45 2.34 -0.16 -1.85
N GLU A 46 1.20 -0.45 -2.48
CA GLU A 46 0.37 -1.60 -2.15
C GLU A 46 1.12 -2.92 -2.41
N GLY A 47 1.86 -3.01 -3.51
CA GLY A 47 2.71 -4.18 -3.79
C GLY A 47 3.82 -4.37 -2.75
N VAL A 48 4.47 -3.28 -2.34
CA VAL A 48 5.51 -3.32 -1.29
C VAL A 48 4.91 -3.70 0.07
N GLN A 49 3.75 -3.15 0.42
CA GLN A 49 3.07 -3.47 1.68
C GLN A 49 2.65 -4.95 1.73
N SER A 50 2.07 -5.48 0.64
CA SER A 50 1.71 -6.90 0.55
C SER A 50 2.92 -7.81 0.74
N THR A 51 4.03 -7.49 0.08
CA THR A 51 5.29 -8.26 0.19
C THR A 51 5.84 -8.25 1.62
N TYR A 52 5.77 -7.09 2.28
CA TYR A 52 6.20 -6.95 3.67
C TYR A 52 5.32 -7.75 4.64
N GLU A 53 4.00 -7.72 4.47
CA GLU A 53 3.06 -8.51 5.27
C GLU A 53 3.30 -10.02 5.12
N GLU A 54 3.59 -10.49 3.90
CA GLU A 54 3.95 -11.89 3.65
C GLU A 54 5.25 -12.29 4.34
N LEU A 55 6.28 -11.42 4.29
CA LEU A 55 7.54 -11.66 4.97
C LEU A 55 7.35 -11.75 6.49
N CYS A 56 6.57 -10.85 7.09
CA CYS A 56 6.26 -10.89 8.52
C CYS A 56 5.53 -12.19 8.90
N LYS A 57 4.55 -12.63 8.11
CA LYS A 57 3.84 -13.90 8.33
C LYS A 57 4.79 -15.11 8.26
N MET A 58 5.69 -15.12 7.28
CA MET A 58 6.68 -16.19 7.13
C MET A 58 7.65 -16.24 8.32
N ALA A 59 8.14 -15.09 8.75
CA ALA A 59 9.04 -14.99 9.90
C ALA A 59 8.36 -15.48 11.19
N LEU A 60 7.12 -15.06 11.44
CA LEU A 60 6.34 -15.53 12.59
C LEU A 60 6.15 -17.05 12.57
N SER A 61 5.75 -17.61 11.42
CA SER A 61 5.58 -19.06 11.28
C SER A 61 6.87 -19.85 11.54
N LEU A 62 8.03 -19.32 11.12
CA LEU A 62 9.33 -19.93 11.41
C LEU A 62 9.67 -19.87 12.91
N ILE A 63 9.39 -18.75 13.57
CA ILE A 63 9.61 -18.60 15.01
C ILE A 63 8.72 -19.56 15.81
N GLU A 64 7.44 -19.68 15.43
CA GLU A 64 6.51 -20.62 16.06
C GLU A 64 6.99 -22.07 15.92
N LYS A 65 7.33 -22.50 14.69
CA LYS A 65 7.86 -23.85 14.44
C LYS A 65 9.15 -24.12 15.21
N ASN A 66 10.07 -23.15 15.26
CA ASN A 66 11.31 -23.31 16.02
C ASN A 66 11.02 -23.44 17.52
N THR A 67 10.03 -22.68 18.02
CA THR A 67 9.61 -22.74 19.43
C THR A 67 8.95 -24.09 19.75
N GLU A 68 8.12 -24.62 18.87
CA GLU A 68 7.55 -25.96 18.99
C GLU A 68 8.64 -27.03 19.06
N VAL A 69 9.60 -26.99 18.14
CA VAL A 69 10.73 -27.93 18.12
C VAL A 69 11.55 -27.83 19.42
N LEU A 70 11.87 -26.62 19.88
CA LEU A 70 12.59 -26.42 21.14
C LEU A 70 11.82 -26.97 22.34
N ASN A 71 10.50 -26.79 22.37
CA ASN A 71 9.66 -27.36 23.43
C ASN A 71 9.66 -28.90 23.42
N GLU A 72 9.60 -29.51 22.24
CA GLU A 72 9.72 -30.98 22.11
C GLU A 72 11.10 -31.47 22.53
N PHE A 73 12.18 -30.76 22.17
CA PHE A 73 13.53 -31.07 22.66
C PHE A 73 13.64 -31.00 24.18
N ILE A 74 13.06 -29.97 24.80
CA ILE A 74 13.05 -29.81 26.26
C ILE A 74 12.28 -30.95 26.94
N LYS A 75 11.17 -31.42 26.35
CA LYS A 75 10.42 -32.57 26.88
C LYS A 75 11.28 -33.84 26.86
N ILE A 76 11.89 -34.14 25.72
CA ILE A 76 12.76 -35.32 25.57
C ILE A 76 13.89 -35.30 26.60
N MET A 77 14.54 -34.15 26.80
CA MET A 77 15.62 -33.99 27.79
C MET A 77 15.17 -34.05 29.25
N LYS A 78 13.88 -33.87 29.55
CA LYS A 78 13.34 -33.98 30.92
C LYS A 78 12.85 -35.38 31.26
N ASP A 79 12.56 -36.19 30.23
CA ASP A 79 12.12 -37.57 30.38
C ASP A 79 13.30 -38.58 30.41
N GLU A 80 14.54 -38.11 30.18
CA GLU A 80 15.82 -38.80 30.52
C GLU A 80 16.33 -38.42 31.92
#